data_AF-A0A3P7JJT2-F1
#
_entry.id   AF-A0A3P7JJT2-F1
#
_cell.length_a   1.000
_cell.length_b   1.000
_cell.length_c   1.000
_cell.angle_alpha   90.00
_cell.angle_beta   90.00
_cell.angle_gamma   90.00
#
_symmetry.space_group_name_H-M   'P 1'
#
loop_
_entity.id
_entity.type
_entity.pdbx_description
1 polymer ?
#
loop_
_entity_poly.entity_id
_entity_poly.type
_entity_poly.pdbx_seq_one_letter_code
_entity_poly.pdbx_strand_id
1 'polypeptide(L)'
;DTQIAGDPSDSRSLHIVVEGQPTRQKRSTCKILKKRQALLTSRFVFDDHIRCMAAKQRLTKGRQTARGLKLQAICDLLGVPRIGSTSPCANPFRIVKGCAPGSVRKQVN
;
A
#
# COMPACT_ATOMS: atom_id res chain seq x y z
N ASP A 1 -6.89 -1.76 -3.70
CA ASP A 1 -6.07 -0.64 -3.20
C ASP A 1 -5.97 -0.78 -1.69
N THR A 2 -4.98 -0.19 -1.04
CA THR A 2 -4.86 -0.24 0.43
C THR A 2 -5.22 1.12 1.04
N GLN A 3 -6.07 1.11 2.06
CA GLN A 3 -6.40 2.28 2.86
C GLN A 3 -5.79 2.13 4.26
N ILE A 4 -5.23 3.22 4.78
CA ILE A 4 -4.53 3.26 6.07
C ILE A 4 -5.11 4.44 6.85
N ALA A 5 -5.75 4.17 7.99
CA ALA A 5 -6.36 5.17 8.86
C ALA A 5 -5.89 4.99 10.30
N GLY A 6 -5.76 6.10 11.04
CA GLY A 6 -5.57 6.05 12.49
C GLY A 6 -6.92 6.00 13.19
N ASP A 7 -6.97 5.37 14.35
CA ASP A 7 -8.16 5.40 15.22
C ASP A 7 -8.18 6.73 15.99
N PRO A 8 -9.25 7.54 15.88
CA PRO A 8 -9.35 8.80 16.60
C PRO A 8 -9.51 8.59 18.13
N SER A 9 -9.99 7.43 18.54
CA SER A 9 -10.19 7.09 19.96
C SER A 9 -8.96 6.44 20.61
N ASP A 10 -8.05 5.88 19.80
CA ASP A 10 -6.83 5.23 20.27
C ASP A 10 -5.64 5.60 19.36
N SER A 11 -4.80 6.49 19.86
CA SER A 11 -3.62 7.00 19.14
C SER A 11 -2.57 5.92 18.83
N ARG A 12 -2.71 4.73 19.41
CA ARG A 12 -1.85 3.56 19.19
C ARG A 12 -2.43 2.57 18.18
N SER A 13 -3.62 2.82 17.65
CA SER A 13 -4.32 1.92 16.74
C SER A 13 -4.32 2.42 15.29
N LEU A 14 -4.05 1.50 14.37
CA LEU A 14 -4.19 1.69 12.92
C LEU A 14 -5.19 0.71 12.33
N HIS A 15 -6.11 1.23 11.51
CA HIS A 15 -7.02 0.45 10.69
C HIS A 15 -6.48 0.35 9.27
N ILE A 16 -6.32 -0.89 8.79
CA ILE A 16 -5.87 -1.18 7.43
C ILE A 16 -6.99 -1.93 6.70
N VAL A 17 -7.34 -1.41 5.52
CA VAL A 17 -8.32 -2.03 4.62
C VAL A 17 -7.65 -2.32 3.29
N VAL A 18 -7.66 -3.57 2.87
CA VAL A 18 -7.19 -4.00 1.56
C VAL A 18 -8.40 -4.26 0.68
N GLU A 19 -8.60 -3.43 -0.32
CA GLU A 19 -9.66 -3.59 -1.32
C GLU A 19 -9.18 -4.41 -2.51
N GLY A 20 -10.01 -5.35 -2.93
CA GLY A 20 -9.78 -6.14 -4.13
C GLY A 20 -9.96 -5.32 -5.39
N GLN A 21 -9.43 -5.84 -6.51
CA GLN A 21 -9.86 -5.34 -7.80
C GLN A 21 -11.32 -5.75 -8.00
N PRO A 22 -12.20 -4.85 -8.47
CA PRO A 22 -13.53 -5.26 -8.91
C PRO A 22 -13.34 -6.20 -10.10
N THR A 23 -13.47 -7.50 -9.87
CA THR A 23 -13.38 -8.52 -10.91
C THR A 23 -14.46 -8.24 -11.96
N ARG A 24 -14.07 -8.13 -13.23
CA ARG A 24 -14.99 -7.86 -14.36
C ARG A 24 -16.00 -9.01 -14.60
N GLN A 25 -15.91 -10.12 -13.85
CA GLN A 25 -16.59 -11.38 -14.14
C GLN A 25 -17.95 -11.64 -13.47
N LYS A 26 -18.52 -10.72 -12.68
CA LYS A 26 -19.94 -10.82 -12.29
C LYS A 26 -20.79 -9.74 -12.95
N ARG A 27 -21.02 -9.91 -14.25
CA ARG A 27 -22.07 -9.19 -15.00
C ARG A 27 -23.42 -9.88 -14.74
N SER A 28 -23.88 -9.88 -13.49
CA SER A 28 -25.25 -10.24 -13.14
C SER A 28 -25.89 -9.08 -12.40
N THR A 29 -26.55 -8.23 -13.19
CA THR A 29 -27.84 -7.57 -12.90
C THR A 29 -28.08 -6.82 -11.58
N CYS A 30 -27.07 -6.32 -10.87
CA CYS A 30 -27.32 -5.28 -9.86
C CYS A 30 -26.36 -4.08 -10.02
N LYS A 31 -26.88 -2.99 -10.60
CA LYS A 31 -26.19 -1.71 -10.82
C LYS A 31 -26.06 -0.84 -9.55
N ILE A 32 -26.42 -1.36 -8.38
CA ILE A 32 -26.39 -0.62 -7.12
C ILE A 32 -25.45 -1.40 -6.20
N LEU A 33 -24.36 -0.76 -5.74
CA LEU A 33 -23.27 -1.33 -4.92
C LEU A 33 -22.10 -1.99 -5.67
N LYS A 34 -21.52 -1.32 -6.67
CA LYS A 34 -20.08 -1.51 -7.02
C LYS A 34 -19.17 -0.95 -5.91
N LYS A 35 -19.46 -1.21 -4.62
CA LYS A 35 -18.50 -0.94 -3.56
C LYS A 35 -17.37 -1.94 -3.72
N ARG A 36 -16.13 -1.46 -3.83
CA ARG A 36 -14.96 -2.35 -3.86
C ARG A 36 -15.02 -3.20 -2.60
N GLN A 37 -15.12 -4.52 -2.77
CA GLN A 37 -15.19 -5.42 -1.64
C GLN A 37 -13.84 -5.40 -0.92
N ALA A 38 -13.86 -5.12 0.38
CA ALA A 38 -12.69 -5.27 1.23
C ALA A 38 -12.33 -6.76 1.27
N LEU A 39 -11.12 -7.09 0.83
CA LEU A 39 -10.54 -8.44 0.96
C LEU A 39 -10.07 -8.70 2.38
N LEU A 40 -9.57 -7.66 3.04
CA LEU A 40 -9.09 -7.73 4.40
C LEU A 40 -9.36 -6.41 5.11
N THR A 41 -9.86 -6.51 6.33
CA THR A 41 -9.96 -5.42 7.30
C THR A 41 -9.25 -5.87 8.57
N SER A 42 -8.33 -5.07 9.07
CA SER A 42 -7.55 -5.42 10.26
C SER A 42 -7.22 -4.19 11.07
N ARG A 43 -7.17 -4.36 12.40
CA ARG A 43 -6.70 -3.35 13.35
C ARG A 43 -5.35 -3.79 13.92
N PHE A 44 -4.36 -2.91 13.83
CA PHE A 44 -3.04 -3.10 14.42
C PHE A 44 -2.90 -2.15 15.60
N VAL A 45 -2.52 -2.69 16.75
CA VAL A 45 -2.27 -1.91 17.97
C VAL A 45 -0.77 -1.91 18.25
N PHE A 46 -0.22 -0.74 18.53
CA PHE A 46 1.19 -0.54 18.89
C PHE A 46 1.31 -0.21 20.38
N ASP A 47 2.52 -0.35 20.94
CA ASP A 47 2.75 -0.07 22.36
C ASP A 47 2.61 1.44 22.68
N ASP A 48 3.02 2.28 21.74
CA ASP A 48 3.05 3.74 21.85
C ASP A 48 2.69 4.46 20.54
N HIS A 49 2.37 5.74 20.67
CA HIS A 49 1.95 6.59 19.56
C HIS A 49 3.05 6.80 18.51
N ILE A 50 4.32 6.88 18.91
CA ILE A 50 5.44 7.09 17.99
C ILE A 50 5.60 5.87 17.07
N ARG A 51 5.50 4.65 17.61
CA ARG A 51 5.50 3.41 16.81
C ARG A 51 4.31 3.36 15.85
N CYS A 52 3.11 3.71 16.33
CA CYS A 52 1.91 3.80 15.49
C CYS A 52 2.12 4.79 14.33
N MET A 53 2.63 5.98 14.61
CA MET A 53 2.89 7.00 13.59
C MET A 53 3.99 6.57 12.61
N ALA A 54 5.07 5.97 13.10
CA ALA A 54 6.14 5.43 12.25
C ALA A 54 5.60 4.34 11.31
N ALA A 55 4.75 3.45 11.80
CA ALA A 55 4.10 2.43 10.98
C ALA A 55 3.19 3.07 9.93
N LYS A 56 2.35 4.05 10.31
CA LYS A 56 1.47 4.79 9.39
C LYS A 56 2.27 5.46 8.28
N GLN A 57 3.37 6.13 8.61
CA GLN A 57 4.25 6.80 7.64
C GLN A 57 4.88 5.79 6.67
N ARG A 58 5.42 4.69 7.19
CA ARG A 58 6.04 3.63 6.37
C ARG A 58 5.05 2.98 5.42
N LEU A 59 3.85 2.65 5.90
CA LEU A 59 2.78 2.06 5.08
C LEU A 59 2.30 3.04 4.01
N THR A 60 2.14 4.32 4.35
CA THR A 60 1.69 5.36 3.40
C THR A 60 2.72 5.55 2.29
N LYS A 61 4.01 5.69 2.64
CA LYS A 61 5.09 5.84 1.68
C LYS A 61 5.23 4.59 0.81
N GLY A 62 5.23 3.40 1.41
CA GLY A 62 5.29 2.13 0.69
C GLY A 62 4.15 1.96 -0.31
N ARG A 63 2.92 2.34 0.07
CA ARG A 63 1.76 2.37 -0.83
C ARG A 63 1.98 3.30 -2.02
N GLN A 64 2.42 4.54 -1.78
CA GLN A 64 2.67 5.52 -2.84
C GLN A 64 3.75 5.02 -3.81
N THR A 65 4.86 4.49 -3.29
CA THR A 65 5.92 3.90 -4.11
C THR A 65 5.41 2.72 -4.94
N ALA A 66 4.67 1.78 -4.33
CA ALA A 66 4.10 0.65 -5.06
C ALA A 66 3.11 1.09 -6.16
N ARG A 67 2.32 2.14 -5.90
CA ARG A 67 1.43 2.75 -6.89
C ARG A 67 2.22 3.39 -8.04
N GLY A 68 3.29 4.11 -7.73
CA GLY A 68 4.20 4.70 -8.73
C GLY A 68 4.82 3.63 -9.62
N LEU A 69 5.38 2.57 -9.03
CA LEU A 69 5.96 1.44 -9.78
C LEU A 69 4.92 0.73 -10.66
N LYS A 70 3.69 0.54 -10.16
CA LYS A 70 2.60 -0.05 -10.96
C LYS A 70 2.23 0.83 -12.15
N LEU A 71 2.15 2.15 -11.97
CA LEU A 71 1.87 3.08 -13.05
C LEU A 71 3.01 3.11 -14.07
N GLN A 72 4.25 3.10 -13.60
CA GLN A 72 5.43 3.06 -14.46
C GLN A 72 5.44 1.81 -15.35
N ALA A 73 5.16 0.64 -14.78
CA ALA A 73 5.04 -0.60 -15.55
C ALA A 73 3.92 -0.53 -16.61
N ILE A 74 2.82 0.17 -16.32
CA ILE A 74 1.74 0.42 -17.30
C ILE A 74 2.23 1.36 -18.41
N CYS A 75 2.90 2.46 -18.07
CA CYS A 75 3.44 3.39 -19.06
C CYS A 75 4.45 2.72 -19.99
N ASP A 76 5.36 1.91 -19.43
CA ASP A 76 6.36 1.17 -20.21
C ASP A 76 5.68 0.22 -21.21
N LEU A 77 4.62 -0.48 -20.79
CA LEU A 77 3.83 -1.35 -21.67
C LEU A 77 3.10 -0.57 -22.78
N LEU A 78 2.70 0.67 -22.51
CA LEU A 78 2.00 1.54 -23.45
C LEU A 78 2.95 2.40 -24.30
N GLY A 79 4.27 2.31 -24.10
CA GLY A 79 5.25 3.15 -24.79
C GLY A 79 5.18 4.64 -24.43
N VAL A 80 4.57 4.99 -23.28
CA VAL A 80 4.42 6.38 -22.84
C VAL A 80 5.72 6.85 -22.18
N PRO A 81 6.31 7.99 -22.60
CA PRO A 81 7.51 8.55 -22.00
C PRO A 81 7.34 8.80 -20.50
N ARG A 82 8.35 8.42 -19.71
CA ARG A 82 8.32 8.59 -18.26
C ARG A 82 8.42 10.07 -17.88
N ILE A 83 7.35 10.65 -17.36
CA ILE A 83 7.37 12.01 -16.83
C ILE A 83 7.97 11.96 -15.42
N GLY A 84 9.27 12.26 -15.32
CA GLY A 84 9.95 12.64 -14.08
C GLY A 84 10.14 11.56 -13.01
N SER A 85 10.97 10.53 -13.26
CA SER A 85 11.64 9.79 -12.15
C SER A 85 12.80 8.90 -12.64
N THR A 86 13.98 9.14 -12.06
CA THR A 86 15.11 8.21 -12.05
C THR A 86 14.76 6.99 -11.18
N SER A 87 14.71 5.82 -11.80
CA SER A 87 14.34 4.56 -11.13
C SER A 87 15.40 4.09 -10.13
N PRO A 88 14.98 3.42 -9.05
CA PRO A 88 15.39 2.02 -8.91
C PRO A 88 14.20 1.08 -9.05
N CYS A 89 14.40 -0.03 -9.77
CA CYS A 89 13.41 -1.07 -10.09
C CYS A 89 12.94 -1.91 -8.88
N ALA A 90 13.38 -1.59 -7.67
CA ALA A 90 13.08 -2.36 -6.46
C ALA A 90 12.30 -1.50 -5.48
N ASN A 91 11.21 -2.06 -4.92
CA ASN A 91 10.55 -1.45 -3.77
C ASN A 91 11.55 -1.43 -2.60
N PRO A 92 12.06 -0.27 -2.16
CA PRO A 92 13.10 -0.19 -1.14
C PRO A 92 12.59 -0.62 0.24
N PHE A 93 11.29 -0.89 0.37
CA PHE A 93 10.64 -1.41 1.57
C PHE A 93 10.28 -2.89 1.46
N ARG A 94 10.81 -3.64 0.49
CA ARG A 94 10.69 -5.10 0.53
C ARG A 94 11.30 -5.59 1.84
N ILE A 95 10.51 -6.37 2.59
CA ILE A 95 10.99 -7.13 3.73
C ILE A 95 12.03 -8.11 3.17
N VAL A 96 13.29 -7.85 3.43
CA VAL A 96 14.38 -8.77 3.12
C VAL A 96 14.20 -9.98 4.03
N LYS A 97 14.01 -11.18 3.46
CA LYS A 97 13.96 -12.42 4.24
C LYS A 97 15.27 -12.56 5.01
N GLY A 98 15.20 -12.75 6.33
CA GLY A 98 16.37 -12.86 7.22
C GLY A 98 16.74 -11.60 7.99
N CYS A 99 16.03 -10.47 7.81
CA CYS A 99 16.23 -9.27 8.63
C CYS A 99 15.24 -9.19 9.79
N ALA A 100 15.68 -8.59 10.90
CA ALA A 100 14.85 -8.37 12.08
C ALA A 100 13.53 -7.65 11.70
N PRO A 101 12.39 -8.02 12.30
CA PRO A 101 11.12 -7.32 12.11
C PRO A 101 11.31 -5.81 12.26
N GLY A 102 10.96 -5.04 11.23
CA GLY A 102 11.09 -3.58 11.21
C GLY A 102 12.35 -3.04 10.53
N SER A 103 13.36 -3.86 10.23
CA SER A 103 14.54 -3.44 9.47
C SER A 103 14.20 -3.24 8.00
N VAL A 104 14.36 -2.00 7.51
CA VAL A 104 14.34 -1.68 6.07
C VAL A 104 15.60 -0.90 5.78
N ARG A 105 16.52 -1.50 5.03
CA ARG A 105 17.62 -0.76 4.43
C ARG A 105 17.15 -0.19 3.09
N LYS A 106 17.38 1.10 2.89
CA LYS A 106 17.40 1.71 1.55
C LYS A 106 18.55 1.05 0.80
N GLN A 107 18.27 0.27 -0.25
CA GLN A 107 19.32 -0.09 -1.19
C GLN A 107 19.76 1.21 -1.89
N VAL A 108 21.01 1.58 -1.66
CA VAL A 108 21.72 2.58 -2.45
C VAL A 108 22.43 1.76 -3.52
N ASN A 109 21.98 1.89 -4.78
CA ASN A 109 22.79 1.51 -5.94
C ASN A 109 23.78 2.63 -6.21
#